data_AF-A0A3D0K2G6-F1
#
_entry.id   AF-A0A3D0K2G6-F1
#
_cell.length_a   1.000
_cell.length_b   1.000
_cell.length_c   1.000
_cell.angle_alpha   90.00
_cell.angle_beta   90.00
_cell.angle_gamma   90.00
#
_symmetry.space_group_name_H-M   'P 1'
#
loop_
_entity.id
_entity.type
_entity.pdbx_description
1 polymer ?
#
loop_
_entity_poly.entity_id
_entity_poly.type
_entity_poly.pdbx_seq_one_letter_code
_entity_poly.pdbx_strand_id
1 'polypeptide(L)'
;REDNWVWSRQDAIDMHRPQYWGRVLFVDSPPGVRSYVPAGDESVRTTLRRLHAAVVAYSSANGGLPESVGDLDGLWEPVSDPSITGLRFRVDPEGWVIELDHRAGDATTIWSLGPMCRVYQISK
;
A
#
# COMPACT_ATOMS: atom_id res chain seq x y z
N ARG A 1 -31.76 12.02 -17.16
CA ARG A 1 -31.90 11.81 -15.70
C ARG A 1 -30.92 10.71 -15.36
N GLU A 2 -29.85 11.03 -14.64
CA GLU A 2 -28.93 10.02 -14.13
C GLU A 2 -29.48 9.53 -12.80
N ASP A 3 -29.95 8.28 -12.75
CA ASP A 3 -30.37 7.61 -11.52
C ASP A 3 -29.17 6.85 -10.89
N ASN A 4 -27.98 7.47 -10.87
CA ASN A 4 -26.71 6.80 -10.60
C ASN A 4 -26.31 6.75 -9.10
N TRP A 5 -27.25 6.83 -8.16
CA TRP A 5 -26.96 6.93 -6.73
C TRP A 5 -27.56 5.74 -5.97
N VAL A 6 -26.98 4.55 -6.17
CA VAL A 6 -27.26 3.42 -5.28
C VAL A 6 -26.29 3.51 -4.11
N TRP A 7 -26.79 4.00 -2.97
CA TRP A 7 -26.07 3.87 -1.71
C TRP A 7 -25.91 2.38 -1.40
N SER A 8 -24.68 1.86 -1.49
CA SER A 8 -24.36 0.60 -0.82
C SER A 8 -24.66 0.77 0.67
N ARG A 9 -25.11 -0.28 1.36
CA ARG A 9 -25.26 -0.19 2.82
C ARG A 9 -23.94 0.31 3.41
N GLN A 10 -24.00 1.23 4.36
CA GLN A 10 -22.82 1.91 4.93
C GLN A 10 -21.79 0.94 5.54
N ASP A 11 -22.18 -0.31 5.83
CA ASP A 11 -21.33 -1.38 6.35
C ASP A 11 -20.75 -2.32 5.27
N ALA A 12 -21.25 -2.27 4.03
CA ALA A 12 -20.82 -3.17 2.97
C ALA A 12 -19.51 -2.72 2.29
N ILE A 13 -19.19 -1.43 2.36
CA ILE A 13 -17.99 -0.83 1.76
C ILE A 13 -17.34 0.09 2.80
N ASP A 14 -16.05 -0.11 3.07
CA ASP A 14 -15.26 0.83 3.89
C ASP A 14 -15.00 2.11 3.10
N MET A 15 -15.97 3.02 3.13
CA MET A 15 -15.95 4.25 2.34
C MET A 15 -14.78 5.19 2.67
N HIS A 16 -14.10 4.97 3.80
CA HIS A 16 -12.98 5.80 4.25
C HIS A 16 -11.63 5.26 3.76
N ARG A 17 -11.62 4.07 3.14
CA ARG A 17 -10.39 3.44 2.64
C ARG A 17 -10.51 3.01 1.17
N PRO A 18 -10.64 3.98 0.24
CA PRO A 18 -10.80 3.71 -1.19
C PRO A 18 -9.68 2.86 -1.81
N GLN A 19 -8.50 2.83 -1.19
CA GLN A 19 -7.38 1.99 -1.59
C GLN A 19 -7.66 0.47 -1.50
N TYR A 20 -8.76 0.04 -0.87
CA TYR A 20 -9.22 -1.35 -0.79
C TYR A 20 -10.44 -1.68 -1.66
N TRP A 21 -11.02 -0.71 -2.38
CA TRP A 21 -12.27 -0.92 -3.13
C TRP A 21 -12.14 -1.79 -4.40
N GLY A 22 -10.92 -2.20 -4.75
CA GLY A 22 -10.65 -3.07 -5.89
C GLY A 22 -9.68 -2.45 -6.90
N ARG A 23 -9.58 -3.08 -8.07
CA ARG A 23 -8.69 -2.68 -9.16
C ARG A 23 -9.51 -2.44 -10.41
N VAL A 24 -9.15 -1.37 -11.14
CA VAL A 24 -9.76 -1.01 -12.42
C VAL A 24 -8.69 -1.07 -13.48
N LEU A 25 -8.98 -1.74 -14.60
CA LEU A 25 -8.13 -1.82 -15.78
C LEU A 25 -8.80 -1.05 -16.92
N PHE A 26 -8.10 -0.05 -17.46
CA PHE A 26 -8.50 0.67 -18.66
C PHE A 26 -7.85 0.02 -19.88
N VAL A 27 -8.64 -0.27 -20.92
CA VAL A 27 -8.17 -0.90 -22.16
C VAL A 27 -8.85 -0.23 -23.35
N ASP A 28 -8.11 -0.08 -24.45
CA ASP A 28 -8.66 0.42 -25.72
C ASP A 28 -9.26 -0.70 -26.58
N SER A 29 -8.98 -1.96 -26.23
CA SER A 29 -9.51 -3.12 -26.94
C SER A 29 -11.01 -3.32 -26.67
N PRO A 30 -11.78 -3.90 -27.61
CA PRO A 30 -13.17 -4.24 -27.38
C PRO A 30 -13.39 -5.11 -26.12
N PRO A 31 -14.59 -5.08 -25.53
CA PRO A 31 -14.95 -5.94 -24.40
C PRO A 31 -14.70 -7.43 -24.72
N GLY A 32 -14.15 -8.16 -23.75
CA GLY A 32 -13.87 -9.60 -23.87
C GLY A 32 -12.54 -9.97 -24.54
N VAL A 33 -11.79 -9.00 -25.07
CA VAL A 33 -10.47 -9.26 -25.69
C VAL A 33 -9.35 -9.35 -24.65
N ARG A 34 -9.41 -8.50 -23.62
CA ARG A 34 -8.38 -8.43 -22.58
C ARG A 34 -8.94 -8.83 -21.22
N SER A 35 -8.31 -9.82 -20.61
CA SER A 35 -8.57 -10.22 -19.22
C SER A 35 -7.73 -9.41 -18.25
N TYR A 36 -8.30 -9.14 -17.07
CA TYR A 36 -7.54 -8.61 -15.95
C TYR A 36 -6.60 -9.68 -15.40
N VAL A 37 -5.31 -9.35 -15.26
CA VAL A 37 -4.31 -10.19 -14.62
C VAL A 37 -3.72 -9.40 -13.46
N PRO A 38 -3.90 -9.85 -12.20
CA PRO A 38 -3.28 -9.20 -11.05
C PRO A 38 -1.76 -9.11 -11.21
N ALA A 39 -1.17 -7.98 -10.84
CA ALA A 39 0.28 -7.75 -10.96
C ALA A 39 1.12 -8.55 -9.95
N GLY A 40 0.49 -9.30 -9.04
CA GLY A 40 1.18 -10.07 -8.00
C GLY A 40 1.84 -9.22 -6.91
N ASP A 41 1.58 -7.91 -6.86
CA ASP A 41 2.19 -6.94 -5.96
C ASP A 41 1.26 -6.52 -4.80
N GLU A 42 0.12 -7.22 -4.63
CA GLU A 42 -0.92 -6.85 -3.65
C GLU A 42 -0.44 -6.97 -2.20
N SER A 43 0.37 -8.00 -1.90
CA SER A 43 0.97 -8.19 -0.58
C SER A 43 1.88 -7.01 -0.23
N VAL A 44 2.76 -6.63 -1.15
CA VAL A 44 3.66 -5.47 -1.03
C VAL A 44 2.88 -4.18 -0.80
N ARG A 45 1.88 -3.90 -1.65
CA ARG A 45 1.06 -2.68 -1.52
C ARG A 45 0.28 -2.66 -0.22
N THR A 46 -0.23 -3.82 0.22
CA THR A 46 -0.96 -3.94 1.49
C THR A 46 -0.03 -3.70 2.67
N THR A 47 1.17 -4.28 2.67
CA THR A 47 2.19 -4.06 3.69
C THR A 47 2.55 -2.58 3.80
N LEU A 48 2.84 -1.91 2.69
CA LEU A 48 3.16 -0.47 2.70
C LEU A 48 2.01 0.38 3.24
N ARG A 49 0.76 0.10 2.84
CA ARG A 49 -0.42 0.83 3.35
C ARG A 49 -0.62 0.66 4.85
N ARG A 50 -0.42 -0.56 5.36
CA ARG A 50 -0.55 -0.87 6.78
C ARG A 50 0.56 -0.20 7.60
N LEU A 51 1.79 -0.27 7.13
CA LEU A 51 2.92 0.44 7.76
C LEU A 51 2.72 1.96 7.74
N HIS A 52 2.21 2.53 6.63
CA HIS A 52 1.85 3.95 6.59
C HIS A 52 0.81 4.31 7.67
N ALA A 53 -0.24 3.51 7.80
CA ALA A 53 -1.24 3.73 8.85
C ALA A 53 -0.63 3.63 10.26
N ALA A 54 0.32 2.72 10.48
CA ALA A 54 1.06 2.60 11.74
C ALA A 54 1.92 3.83 12.04
N VAL A 55 2.63 4.39 11.04
CA VAL A 55 3.39 5.63 11.22
C VAL A 55 2.47 6.78 11.64
N VAL A 56 1.33 6.93 10.97
CA VAL A 56 0.34 7.97 11.33
C VAL A 56 -0.19 7.77 12.76
N ALA A 57 -0.51 6.53 13.14
CA ALA A 57 -0.98 6.21 14.48
C ALA A 57 0.09 6.47 15.55
N TYR A 58 1.34 6.04 15.30
CA TYR A 58 2.48 6.30 16.18
C TYR A 58 2.68 7.79 16.39
N SER A 59 2.72 8.57 15.30
CA SER A 59 2.94 10.01 15.40
C SER A 59 1.81 10.76 16.08
N SER A 60 0.56 10.33 15.88
CA SER A 60 -0.57 10.89 16.61
C SER A 60 -0.50 10.61 18.11
N ALA A 61 0.05 9.48 18.53
CA ALA A 61 0.14 9.09 19.94
C ALA A 61 1.36 9.68 20.66
N ASN A 62 2.50 9.78 19.97
CA ASN A 62 3.78 10.15 20.57
C ASN A 62 4.20 11.61 20.29
N GLY A 63 3.54 12.30 19.35
CA GLY A 63 3.90 13.67 18.96
C GLY A 63 5.19 13.77 18.13
N GLY A 64 5.71 12.65 17.62
CA GLY A 64 6.94 12.58 16.83
C GLY A 64 6.91 11.43 15.80
N LEU A 65 7.88 11.42 14.89
CA LEU A 65 8.04 10.30 13.94
C LEU A 65 8.71 9.10 14.62
N PRO A 66 8.44 7.87 14.17
CA PRO A 66 9.23 6.71 14.60
C PRO A 66 10.68 6.85 14.14
N GLU A 67 11.62 6.19 14.82
CA GLU A 67 13.04 6.16 14.42
C GLU A 67 13.36 4.91 13.60
N SER A 68 12.57 3.85 13.77
CA SER A 68 12.75 2.55 13.14
C SER A 68 11.42 1.87 12.83
N VAL A 69 11.48 0.77 12.06
CA VAL A 69 10.30 -0.08 11.83
C VAL A 69 9.82 -0.73 13.13
N GLY A 70 10.72 -1.00 14.09
CA GLY A 70 10.37 -1.63 15.37
C GLY A 70 9.46 -0.77 16.24
N ASP A 71 9.51 0.56 16.09
CA ASP A 71 8.59 1.48 16.76
C ASP A 71 7.12 1.31 16.31
N LEU A 72 6.92 0.63 15.18
CA LEU A 72 5.61 0.33 14.62
C LEU A 72 5.07 -1.03 15.09
N ASP A 73 5.83 -1.81 15.84
CA ASP A 73 5.41 -3.15 16.27
C ASP A 73 4.10 -3.11 17.07
N GLY A 74 3.16 -3.97 16.68
CA GLY A 74 1.81 -4.01 17.27
C GLY A 74 0.85 -2.92 16.78
N LEU A 75 1.29 -1.97 15.96
CA LEU A 75 0.44 -0.94 15.35
C LEU A 75 -0.08 -1.33 13.95
N TRP A 76 0.37 -2.46 13.41
CA TRP A 76 -0.09 -3.01 12.14
C TRP A 76 -0.08 -4.54 12.16
N GLU A 77 -0.87 -5.13 11.28
CA GLU A 77 -0.91 -6.57 11.06
C GLU A 77 0.02 -6.95 9.89
N PRO A 78 1.06 -7.77 10.10
CA PRO A 78 1.92 -8.25 9.03
C PRO A 78 1.16 -9.01 7.94
N VAL A 79 1.59 -8.85 6.69
CA VAL A 79 1.14 -9.70 5.59
C VAL A 79 2.08 -10.90 5.52
N SER A 80 1.53 -12.11 5.56
CA SER A 80 2.32 -13.33 5.39
C SER A 80 2.70 -13.51 3.93
N ASP A 81 3.86 -12.97 3.56
CA ASP A 81 4.45 -13.15 2.24
C ASP A 81 5.98 -13.24 2.37
N PRO A 82 6.59 -14.42 2.13
CA PRO A 82 8.03 -14.61 2.28
C PRO A 82 8.85 -13.86 1.22
N SER A 83 8.23 -13.36 0.15
CA SER A 83 8.91 -12.53 -0.86
C SER A 83 9.21 -11.12 -0.35
N ILE A 84 8.54 -10.68 0.71
CA ILE A 84 8.73 -9.38 1.34
C ILE A 84 9.83 -9.48 2.38
N THR A 85 10.89 -8.69 2.20
CA THR A 85 12.05 -8.66 3.08
C THR A 85 12.55 -7.23 3.26
N GLY A 86 13.53 -7.01 4.14
CA GLY A 86 14.26 -5.75 4.19
C GLY A 86 13.40 -4.51 4.47
N LEU A 87 12.42 -4.60 5.38
CA LEU A 87 11.63 -3.46 5.81
C LEU A 87 12.53 -2.40 6.45
N ARG A 88 12.42 -1.15 5.98
CA ARG A 88 13.21 -0.01 6.42
C ARG A 88 12.30 1.20 6.60
N PHE A 89 12.61 2.01 7.60
CA PHE A 89 12.02 3.32 7.82
C PHE A 89 13.15 4.34 7.88
N ARG A 90 12.98 5.48 7.20
CA ARG A 90 13.92 6.59 7.25
C ARG A 90 13.20 7.93 7.12
N VAL A 91 13.80 8.97 7.66
CA VAL A 91 13.36 10.36 7.53
C VAL A 91 14.25 11.04 6.48
N ASP A 92 13.65 11.79 5.57
CA ASP A 92 14.32 12.59 4.55
C ASP A 92 13.76 14.03 4.54
N PRO A 93 14.35 14.98 3.80
CA PRO A 93 13.87 16.37 3.78
C PRO A 93 12.40 16.51 3.32
N GLU A 94 11.90 15.57 2.54
CA GLU A 94 10.52 15.51 2.04
C GLU A 94 9.54 14.88 3.04
N GLY A 95 10.04 14.34 4.16
CA GLY A 95 9.25 13.79 5.26
C GLY A 95 9.80 12.45 5.74
N TRP A 96 8.99 11.40 5.60
CA TRP A 96 9.39 10.05 5.99
C TRP A 96 9.12 9.08 4.85
N VAL A 97 9.84 7.96 4.83
CA VAL A 97 9.64 6.92 3.85
C VAL A 97 9.84 5.54 4.45
N ILE A 98 8.91 4.65 4.11
CA ILE A 98 8.97 3.23 4.35
C ILE A 98 9.45 2.57 3.06
N GLU A 99 10.41 1.67 3.17
CA GLU A 99 10.90 0.85 2.06
C GLU A 99 10.81 -0.63 2.41
N LEU A 100 10.60 -1.47 1.39
CA LEU A 100 10.74 -2.92 1.50
C LEU A 100 11.34 -3.49 0.22
N ASP A 101 11.98 -4.65 0.36
CA ASP A 101 12.47 -5.46 -0.74
C ASP A 101 11.43 -6.52 -1.10
N HIS A 102 11.09 -6.63 -2.39
CA HIS A 102 10.19 -7.65 -2.93
C HIS A 102 10.96 -8.57 -3.89
N ARG A 103 10.99 -9.87 -3.58
CA ARG A 103 11.70 -10.88 -4.37
C ARG A 103 10.74 -11.62 -5.30
N ALA A 104 10.96 -11.49 -6.60
CA ALA A 104 10.22 -12.22 -7.62
C ALA A 104 11.21 -13.02 -8.49
N GLY A 105 11.35 -14.32 -8.19
CA GLY A 105 12.40 -15.16 -8.77
C GLY A 105 13.79 -14.67 -8.36
N ASP A 106 14.67 -14.45 -9.32
CA ASP A 106 16.03 -13.93 -9.09
C ASP A 106 16.08 -12.38 -9.00
N ALA A 107 14.98 -11.70 -9.31
CA ALA A 107 14.91 -10.25 -9.28
C ALA A 107 14.47 -9.73 -7.91
N THR A 108 15.14 -8.69 -7.42
CA THR A 108 14.72 -7.94 -6.24
C THR A 108 14.33 -6.52 -6.64
N THR A 109 13.11 -6.14 -6.27
CA THR A 109 12.58 -4.79 -6.51
C THR A 109 12.42 -4.07 -5.19
N ILE A 110 12.87 -2.82 -5.10
CA ILE A 110 12.65 -1.99 -3.92
C ILE A 110 11.37 -1.19 -4.11
N TRP A 111 10.50 -1.25 -3.12
CA TRP A 111 9.26 -0.49 -3.09
C TRP A 111 9.32 0.54 -1.98
N SER A 112 8.89 1.77 -2.25
CA SER A 112 8.87 2.83 -1.25
C SER A 112 7.51 3.53 -1.18
N LEU A 113 7.17 4.00 0.03
CA LEU A 113 5.97 4.79 0.31
C LEU A 113 6.29 5.86 1.36
N GLY A 114 5.99 7.12 1.04
CA GLY A 114 6.11 8.26 1.96
C GLY A 114 4.76 8.90 2.32
N PRO A 115 4.75 10.09 2.97
CA PRO A 115 3.54 10.73 3.50
C PRO A 115 2.50 11.07 2.42
N MET A 116 2.96 11.31 1.18
CA MET A 116 2.08 11.62 0.05
C MET A 116 1.41 10.38 -0.57
N CYS A 117 1.55 9.19 0.04
CA CYS A 117 0.98 7.94 -0.45
C CYS A 117 1.39 7.56 -1.89
N ARG A 118 2.52 8.09 -2.38
CA ARG A 118 3.09 7.73 -3.68
C ARG A 118 3.96 6.48 -3.53
N VAL A 119 3.61 5.44 -4.28
CA VAL A 119 4.37 4.20 -4.34
C VAL A 119 5.39 4.31 -5.47
N TYR A 120 6.68 4.18 -5.16
CA TYR A 120 7.72 4.09 -6.18
C TYR A 120 8.26 2.67 -6.25
N GLN A 121 8.50 2.22 -7.47
CA GLN A 121 9.20 0.98 -7.77
C GLN A 121 10.60 1.34 -8.25
N ILE A 122 11.63 0.98 -7.48
CA ILE A 122 13.03 1.20 -7.82
C ILE A 122 13.62 -0.17 -8.13
N SER A 123 13.77 -0.48 -9.42
CA SER A 123 14.48 -1.68 -9.86
C SER A 123 15.98 -1.47 -9.68
N LYS A 124 16.66 -2.48 -9.12
CA LYS A 124 18.14 -2.58 -9.16
C LYS A 124 18.56 -3.37 -10.39
#